data_AF-F9DIE8-F1
#
_entry.id   AF-F9DIE8-F1
#
_cell.length_a   1.000
_cell.length_b   1.000
_cell.length_c   1.000
_cell.angle_alpha   90.00
_cell.angle_beta   90.00
_cell.angle_gamma   90.00
#
_symmetry.space_group_name_H-M   'P 1'
#
loop_
_entity.id
_entity.type
_entity.pdbx_description
1 polymer ?
#
loop_
_entity_poly.entity_id
_entity_poly.type
_entity_poly.pdbx_seq_one_letter_code
_entity_poly.pdbx_strand_id
1 'polypeptide(L)'
;DTLISVLENEFERELPAPLPEKLVPILLSNKAIQATFDKFGLTDTLASDEQYGRLYTELTGTIVLLIESNNLPTVKQTEEASPKAL
;
A
#
# COMPACT_ATOMS: atom_id res chain seq x y z
N ASP A 1 -8.19 -4.31 -7.94
CA ASP A 1 -7.38 -3.23 -8.56
C ASP A 1 -6.86 -2.22 -7.55
N THR A 2 -7.70 -1.54 -6.76
CA THR A 2 -7.25 -0.48 -5.84
C THR A 2 -6.07 -0.84 -4.93
N LEU A 3 -6.09 -1.98 -4.24
CA LEU A 3 -4.95 -2.39 -3.40
C LEU A 3 -3.67 -2.63 -4.20
N ILE A 4 -3.79 -3.21 -5.41
CA ILE A 4 -2.64 -3.39 -6.30
C ILE A 4 -2.08 -2.03 -6.67
N SER A 5 -2.93 -1.10 -7.12
CA SER A 5 -2.52 0.25 -7.50
C SER A 5 -1.87 1.01 -6.34
N VAL A 6 -2.40 0.91 -5.12
CA VAL A 6 -1.77 1.53 -3.94
C VAL A 6 -0.37 0.94 -3.69
N LEU A 7 -0.23 -0.39 -3.74
CA LEU A 7 1.06 -1.05 -3.51
C LEU A 7 2.08 -0.74 -4.61
N GLU A 8 1.66 -0.71 -5.87
CA GLU A 8 2.53 -0.43 -7.01
C GLU A 8 2.93 1.05 -7.08
N ASN A 9 2.03 1.98 -6.78
CA ASN A 9 2.33 3.40 -6.92
C ASN A 9 3.04 3.98 -5.69
N GLU A 10 2.66 3.55 -4.49
CA GLU A 10 3.13 4.18 -3.24
C GLU A 10 4.27 3.40 -2.58
N PHE A 11 4.39 2.10 -2.88
CA PHE A 11 5.33 1.20 -2.20
C PHE A 11 6.21 0.41 -3.18
N GLU A 12 6.37 0.87 -4.43
CA GLU A 12 7.15 0.15 -5.45
C GLU A 12 8.57 -0.19 -4.97
N ARG A 13 9.19 0.73 -4.22
CA ARG A 13 10.57 0.58 -3.75
C ARG A 13 10.67 -0.44 -2.63
N GLU A 14 9.73 -0.40 -1.70
CA GLU A 14 9.68 -1.27 -0.52
C GLU A 14 9.14 -2.67 -0.86
N LEU A 15 8.19 -2.73 -1.80
CA LEU A 15 7.43 -3.91 -2.20
C LEU A 15 7.39 -4.02 -3.74
N PRO A 16 8.55 -4.23 -4.40
CA PRO A 16 8.61 -4.33 -5.85
C PRO A 16 7.84 -5.54 -6.38
N ALA A 17 7.46 -5.49 -7.67
CA ALA A 17 6.87 -6.63 -8.35
C ALA A 17 7.74 -7.90 -8.19
N PRO A 18 7.15 -9.07 -7.93
CA PRO A 18 5.71 -9.39 -7.98
C PRO A 18 5.01 -9.36 -6.60
N LEU A 19 5.53 -8.62 -5.62
CA LEU A 19 4.98 -8.62 -4.26
C LEU A 19 3.55 -8.04 -4.16
N PRO A 20 3.18 -6.95 -4.87
CA PRO A 20 1.83 -6.39 -4.78
C PRO A 20 0.72 -7.42 -5.01
N GLU A 21 0.80 -8.17 -6.12
CA GLU A 21 -0.17 -9.21 -6.45
C GLU A 21 -0.24 -10.33 -5.39
N LYS A 22 0.91 -10.73 -4.84
CA LYS A 22 0.99 -11.81 -3.83
C LYS A 22 0.46 -11.38 -2.46
N LEU A 23 0.59 -10.10 -2.11
CA LEU A 23 0.17 -9.57 -0.81
C LEU A 23 -1.30 -9.24 -0.76
N VAL A 24 -1.94 -8.94 -1.89
CA VAL A 24 -3.37 -8.56 -1.93
C VAL A 24 -4.29 -9.55 -1.22
N PRO A 25 -4.23 -10.88 -1.44
CA PRO A 25 -5.09 -11.83 -0.72
C PRO A 25 -4.89 -11.80 0.80
N ILE A 26 -3.65 -11.56 1.24
CA ILE A 26 -3.27 -11.48 2.66
C ILE A 26 -3.81 -10.18 3.26
N LEU A 27 -3.63 -9.06 2.57
CA LEU A 27 -4.11 -7.73 2.99
C LEU A 27 -5.64 -7.68 3.03
N LEU A 28 -6.34 -8.30 2.07
CA LEU A 28 -7.80 -8.41 2.08
C LEU A 28 -8.33 -9.20 3.28
N SER A 29 -7.51 -10.07 3.86
CA SER A 29 -7.83 -10.81 5.09
C SER A 29 -7.50 -10.03 6.37
N ASN A 30 -6.79 -8.90 6.26
CA ASN A 30 -6.40 -8.08 7.40
C ASN A 30 -7.57 -7.21 7.90
N LYS A 31 -7.78 -7.19 9.22
CA LYS A 31 -8.92 -6.49 9.84
C LYS A 31 -8.87 -4.97 9.71
N ALA A 32 -7.69 -4.35 9.71
CA ALA A 32 -7.56 -2.91 9.51
C ALA A 32 -7.88 -2.51 8.07
N ILE A 33 -7.47 -3.33 7.09
CA ILE A 33 -7.81 -3.13 5.68
C ILE A 33 -9.32 -3.30 5.45
N GLN A 34 -9.93 -4.36 6.01
CA GLN A 34 -11.38 -4.56 5.96
C GLN A 34 -12.14 -3.38 6.57
N ALA A 35 -11.75 -2.96 7.78
CA ALA A 35 -12.37 -1.81 8.43
C ALA A 35 -12.22 -0.51 7.64
N THR A 36 -11.11 -0.33 6.91
CA THR A 36 -10.92 0.81 6.02
C THR A 36 -11.92 0.77 4.87
N PHE A 37 -12.06 -0.36 4.18
CA PHE A 37 -13.08 -0.51 3.14
C PHE A 37 -14.51 -0.31 3.66
N ASP A 38 -14.83 -0.85 4.83
CA ASP A 38 -16.16 -0.76 5.44
C ASP A 38 -16.59 0.70 5.71
N LYS A 39 -15.66 1.59 6.09
CA LYS A 39 -15.95 3.03 6.28
C LYS A 39 -16.49 3.71 5.03
N PHE A 40 -16.09 3.24 3.86
CA PHE A 40 -16.50 3.83 2.59
C PHE A 40 -17.77 3.18 2.02
N GLY A 41 -18.34 2.17 2.70
CA GLY A 41 -19.60 1.55 2.33
C GLY A 41 -19.63 1.14 0.87
N LEU A 42 -18.56 0.51 0.38
CA LEU A 42 -18.41 0.17 -1.03
C LEU A 42 -19.55 -0.75 -1.49
N THR A 43 -20.50 -0.17 -2.23
CA THR A 43 -21.54 -0.89 -2.96
C THR A 43 -21.06 -1.15 -4.40
N ASP A 44 -21.80 -1.94 -5.17
CA ASP A 44 -21.47 -2.24 -6.58
C ASP A 44 -21.46 -1.01 -7.51
N THR A 45 -21.87 0.17 -7.02
CA THR A 45 -21.74 1.45 -7.72
C THR A 45 -20.34 2.01 -7.57
N LEU A 46 -19.72 2.37 -8.70
CA LEU A 46 -18.42 3.04 -8.74
C LEU A 46 -18.39 4.24 -7.78
N ALA A 47 -17.38 4.28 -6.91
CA ALA A 47 -17.14 5.41 -6.02
C ALA A 47 -16.92 6.69 -6.86
N SER A 48 -17.40 7.83 -6.36
CA SER A 48 -17.01 9.12 -6.93
C SER A 48 -15.49 9.32 -6.83
N ASP A 49 -14.89 10.13 -7.71
CA ASP A 49 -13.45 10.41 -7.68
C ASP A 49 -12.99 10.92 -6.30
N GLU A 50 -13.80 11.73 -5.62
CA GLU A 50 -13.50 12.19 -4.26
C GLU A 50 -13.46 11.02 -3.26
N GLN A 51 -14.47 10.15 -3.31
CA GLN A 51 -14.53 8.98 -2.43
C GLN A 51 -13.40 8.00 -2.70
N TYR A 52 -13.05 7.79 -3.97
CA TYR A 52 -11.90 7.00 -4.37
C TYR A 52 -10.59 7.60 -3.84
N GLY A 53 -10.37 8.91 -3.99
CA GLY A 53 -9.16 9.58 -3.49
C GLY A 53 -9.00 9.47 -1.97
N ARG A 54 -10.10 9.58 -1.22
CA ARG A 54 -10.10 9.38 0.24
C ARG A 54 -9.80 7.92 0.61
N LEU A 55 -10.42 6.96 -0.06
CA LEU A 55 -10.15 5.54 0.16
C LEU A 55 -8.69 5.21 -0.11
N TYR A 56 -8.15 5.69 -1.24
CA TYR A 56 -6.76 5.50 -1.62
C TYR A 56 -5.81 6.01 -0.52
N THR A 57 -6.04 7.24 -0.04
CA THR A 57 -5.23 7.86 1.02
C THR A 57 -5.29 7.06 2.33
N GLU A 58 -6.47 6.61 2.76
CA GLU A 58 -6.61 5.80 3.98
C GLU A 58 -5.97 4.42 3.86
N LEU A 59 -6.06 3.78 2.69
CA LEU A 59 -5.38 2.50 2.43
C LEU A 59 -3.87 2.66 2.51
N THR A 60 -3.30 3.69 1.88
CA THR A 60 -1.85 3.98 1.95
C THR A 60 -1.41 4.14 3.41
N GLY A 61 -2.09 4.99 4.19
CA GLY A 61 -1.76 5.19 5.60
C GLY A 61 -1.89 3.91 6.45
N THR A 62 -2.91 3.09 6.17
CA THR A 62 -3.11 1.81 6.87
C THR A 62 -1.98 0.82 6.55
N ILE A 63 -1.53 0.76 5.29
CA ILE A 63 -0.42 -0.11 4.88
C ILE A 63 0.89 0.34 5.51
N VAL A 64 1.17 1.65 5.60
CA VAL A 64 2.34 2.17 6.34
C VAL A 64 2.34 1.65 7.78
N LEU A 65 1.23 1.82 8.50
CA LEU A 65 1.11 1.35 9.89
C LEU A 65 1.25 -0.17 10.01
N LEU A 66 0.77 -0.94 9.04
CA LEU A 66 0.97 -2.40 9.00
C LEU A 66 2.43 -2.78 8.78
N ILE A 67 3.16 -2.08 7.91
CA ILE A 67 4.59 -2.30 7.67
C ILE A 67 5.38 -2.01 8.95
N GLU A 68 5.12 -0.87 9.59
CA GLU A 68 5.78 -0.45 10.82
C GLU A 68 5.49 -1.39 12.00
N SER A 69 4.22 -1.74 12.22
CA SER A 69 3.80 -2.59 13.35
C SER A 69 4.29 -4.04 13.28
N ASN A 70 4.59 -4.54 12.07
CA ASN A 70 5.12 -5.88 11.86
C ASN A 70 6.64 -5.89 11.69
N ASN A 71 7.32 -4.74 11.83
CA ASN A 71 8.75 -4.60 11.57
C ASN A 71 9.16 -5.23 10.24
N LEU A 72 8.30 -5.09 9.22
CA LEU A 72 8.54 -5.70 7.92
C LEU A 72 9.84 -5.13 7.34
N PRO A 73 10.82 -5.98 6.97
CA PRO A 73 12.04 -5.49 6.36
C PRO A 73 11.67 -4.91 4.99
N THR A 74 11.63 -3.59 4.91
CA THR A 74 11.54 -2.88 3.65
C THR A 74 12.89 -2.93 2.96
N VAL A 75 12.91 -2.87 1.62
CA VAL A 75 14.15 -2.69 0.88
C VAL A 75 14.76 -1.37 1.36
N LYS A 76 15.76 -1.44 2.24
CA LYS A 76 16.48 -0.25 2.67
C LYS A 76 17.10 0.34 1.42
N GLN A 77 16.88 1.64 1.18
CA GLN A 77 17.75 2.37 0.29
C GLN A 77 19.15 2.27 0.91
N THR A 78 20.03 1.45 0.32
CA THR A 78 21.45 1.76 0.37
C THR A 78 21.54 3.14 -0.23
N GLU A 79 21.68 4.14 0.64
CA GLU A 79 22.15 5.47 0.28
C GLU A 79 23.24 5.25 -0.75
N GLU A 80 22.97 5.64 -2.01
CA GLU A 80 23.90 5.45 -3.11
C GLU A 80 25.24 5.97 -2.61
N ALA A 81 26.19 5.06 -2.41
CA ALA A 81 27.55 5.43 -2.11
C ALA A 81 28.01 6.22 -3.33
N SER A 82 27.87 7.55 -3.24
CA SER A 82 28.42 8.48 -4.21
C SER A 82 29.86 8.06 -4.45
N PRO A 83 30.25 7.67 -5.68
CA PRO A 83 31.65 7.43 -5.95
C PRO A 83 32.35 8.77 -5.71
N LYS A 84 33.09 8.84 -4.59
CA LYS A 84 34.00 9.94 -4.33
C LYS A 84 34.89 10.09 -5.56
N ALA A 85 34.98 11.33 -6.00
CA ALA A 85 35.67 11.85 -7.18
C ALA A 85 36.95 11.07 -7.55
N LEU A 86 37.10 10.87 -8.87
CA LEU A 86 38.35 10.48 -9.52
C LEU A 86 39.37 11.63 -9.45
#